data_AF-A0A0M5JQM2-F1
#
_entry.id   AF-A0A0M5JQM2-F1
#
_cell.length_a   1.000
_cell.length_b   1.000
_cell.length_c   1.000
_cell.angle_alpha   90.00
_cell.angle_beta   90.00
_cell.angle_gamma   90.00
#
_symmetry.space_group_name_H-M   'P 1'
#
loop_
_entity.id
_entity.type
_entity.pdbx_description
1 polymer ?
#
loop_
_entity_poly.entity_id
_entity_poly.type
_entity_poly.pdbx_seq_one_letter_code
_entity_poly.pdbx_strand_id
1 'polypeptide(L)'
;MLKIAKERTPVYFPVIYAAAHTGMRKSELIGLSWVNVDFTAGKFYIRQTITEANGKYFFNEIPKGEKPRGIRLTNKLIFLLEKLKEQNDRRKVILGESFNPRNLVFCNSKGSILTPAEISRALKRCLKAANLPDIRFHDLRHPMLPFC
;
A
#
# COMPACT_ATOMS: atom_id res chain seq x y z
N MET A 1 -16.74 5.33 -0.67
CA MET A 1 -15.88 4.41 0.12
C MET A 1 -14.53 5.02 0.52
N LEU A 2 -13.74 5.56 -0.42
CA LEU A 2 -12.39 6.10 -0.12
C LEU A 2 -12.38 7.22 0.94
N LYS A 3 -13.39 8.11 0.94
CA LYS A 3 -13.57 9.12 2.00
C LYS A 3 -13.69 8.49 3.40
N ILE A 4 -14.54 7.46 3.52
CA ILE A 4 -14.73 6.71 4.77
C ILE A 4 -13.45 5.98 5.18
N ALA A 5 -12.71 5.41 4.23
CA ALA A 5 -11.44 4.76 4.52
C ALA A 5 -10.41 5.75 5.08
N LYS A 6 -10.36 6.97 4.55
CA LYS A 6 -9.50 8.06 5.04
C LYS A 6 -9.85 8.46 6.48
N GLU A 7 -11.13 8.55 6.82
CA GLU A 7 -11.62 8.98 8.14
C GLU A 7 -11.53 7.85 9.19
N ARG A 8 -11.96 6.63 8.85
CA ARG A 8 -12.10 5.52 9.81
C ARG A 8 -10.86 4.64 9.92
N THR A 9 -10.02 4.62 8.89
CA THR A 9 -8.84 3.74 8.82
C THR A 9 -7.63 4.46 8.20
N PRO A 10 -7.18 5.59 8.78
CA PRO A 10 -6.16 6.45 8.17
C PRO A 10 -4.84 5.73 7.87
N VAL A 11 -4.47 4.74 8.69
CA VAL A 11 -3.27 3.90 8.46
C VAL A 11 -3.39 3.01 7.22
N TYR A 12 -4.59 2.48 6.94
CA TYR A 12 -4.83 1.54 5.84
C TYR A 12 -5.35 2.24 4.57
N PHE A 13 -5.78 3.50 4.69
CA PHE A 13 -6.29 4.28 3.56
C PHE A 13 -5.29 4.36 2.39
N PRO A 14 -3.99 4.67 2.59
CA PRO A 14 -3.07 4.79 1.46
C PRO A 14 -2.91 3.50 0.65
N VAL A 15 -2.86 2.34 1.33
CA VAL A 15 -2.74 1.05 0.64
C VAL A 15 -4.02 0.64 -0.08
N ILE A 16 -5.19 0.94 0.48
CA ILE A 16 -6.49 0.71 -0.17
C ILE A 16 -6.65 1.63 -1.40
N TYR A 17 -6.27 2.91 -1.25
CA TYR A 17 -6.30 3.89 -2.33
C TYR A 17 -5.37 3.48 -3.47
N ALA A 18 -4.12 3.09 -3.16
CA ALA A 18 -3.19 2.59 -4.15
C ALA A 18 -3.74 1.36 -4.87
N ALA A 19 -4.30 0.37 -4.15
CA ALA A 19 -4.88 -0.82 -4.76
C ALA A 19 -6.00 -0.51 -5.77
N ALA A 20 -6.89 0.43 -5.43
CA ALA A 20 -7.98 0.85 -6.30
C ALA A 20 -7.49 1.59 -7.57
N HIS A 21 -6.36 2.29 -7.49
CA HIS A 21 -5.81 3.06 -8.61
C HIS A 21 -4.81 2.29 -9.48
N THR A 22 -4.14 1.27 -8.94
CA THR A 22 -3.05 0.56 -9.63
C THR A 22 -3.39 -0.88 -9.99
N GLY A 23 -4.41 -1.48 -9.35
CA GLY A 23 -4.75 -2.89 -9.50
C GLY A 23 -3.66 -3.85 -9.00
N MET A 24 -2.68 -3.36 -8.24
CA MET A 24 -1.59 -4.16 -7.69
C MET A 24 -2.09 -5.24 -6.75
N ARG A 25 -1.36 -6.36 -6.70
CA ARG A 25 -1.65 -7.41 -5.71
C ARG A 25 -1.35 -6.89 -4.31
N LYS A 26 -2.10 -7.37 -3.33
CA LYS A 26 -1.90 -7.03 -1.92
C LYS A 26 -0.45 -7.29 -1.46
N SER A 27 0.11 -8.44 -1.83
CA SER A 27 1.50 -8.81 -1.49
C SER A 27 2.55 -7.90 -2.14
N GLU A 28 2.27 -7.34 -3.32
CA GLU A 28 3.13 -6.36 -4.01
C GLU A 28 3.08 -5.01 -3.29
N LEU A 29 1.89 -4.56 -2.89
CA LEU A 29 1.72 -3.29 -2.18
C LEU A 29 2.36 -3.31 -0.80
N ILE A 30 2.12 -4.35 0.00
CA ILE A 30 2.70 -4.45 1.35
C ILE A 30 4.24 -4.51 1.27
N GLY A 31 4.77 -5.15 0.23
CA GLY A 31 6.22 -5.21 -0.04
C GLY A 31 6.81 -3.96 -0.67
N LEU A 32 6.01 -2.97 -1.06
CA LEU A 32 6.53 -1.82 -1.78
C LEU A 32 7.40 -0.96 -0.86
N SER A 33 8.63 -0.68 -1.30
CA SER A 33 9.58 0.20 -0.60
C SER A 33 9.77 1.52 -1.35
N TRP A 34 10.19 2.58 -0.65
CA TRP A 34 10.33 3.91 -1.26
C TRP A 34 11.34 3.96 -2.39
N VAL A 35 12.36 3.08 -2.39
CA VAL A 35 13.33 2.95 -3.50
C VAL A 35 12.69 2.48 -4.82
N ASN A 36 11.47 1.93 -4.74
CA ASN A 36 10.70 1.44 -5.87
C ASN A 36 9.61 2.43 -6.33
N VAL A 37 9.61 3.65 -5.79
CA VAL A 37 8.70 4.72 -6.18
C VAL A 37 9.50 5.77 -6.95
N ASP A 38 9.18 5.91 -8.23
CA ASP A 38 9.78 6.90 -9.12
C ASP A 38 8.77 8.02 -9.36
N PHE A 39 8.93 9.09 -8.59
CA PHE A 39 8.06 10.27 -8.66
C PHE A 39 8.24 11.03 -9.97
N THR A 40 9.46 11.03 -10.54
CA THR A 40 9.76 11.71 -11.81
C THR A 40 9.07 11.03 -12.98
N ALA A 41 9.14 9.70 -13.06
CA ALA A 41 8.45 8.93 -14.08
C ALA A 41 6.98 8.65 -13.76
N GLY A 42 6.53 8.96 -12.54
CA GLY A 42 5.19 8.65 -12.04
C GLY A 42 4.90 7.15 -12.04
N LYS A 43 5.82 6.33 -11.53
CA LYS A 43 5.72 4.86 -11.57
C LYS A 43 6.06 4.19 -10.24
N PHE A 44 5.38 3.08 -9.99
CA PHE A 44 5.89 2.03 -9.10
C PHE A 44 6.66 0.99 -9.91
N TYR A 45 7.75 0.49 -9.35
CA TYR A 45 8.48 -0.67 -9.87
C TYR A 45 8.28 -1.87 -8.94
N ILE A 46 7.61 -2.91 -9.42
CA ILE A 46 7.43 -4.12 -8.62
C ILE A 46 8.72 -4.93 -8.68
N ARG A 47 9.48 -4.90 -7.58
CA ARG A 47 10.72 -5.67 -7.41
C ARG A 47 10.64 -6.76 -6.34
N GLN A 48 9.61 -6.72 -5.51
CA GLN A 48 9.45 -7.69 -4.43
C GLN A 48 7.98 -7.92 -4.11
N THR A 49 7.71 -9.10 -3.56
CA THR A 49 6.40 -9.48 -3.02
C THR A 49 6.58 -10.06 -1.63
N ILE A 50 5.53 -10.00 -0.82
CA ILE A 50 5.53 -10.62 0.50
C ILE A 50 4.74 -11.91 0.51
N THR A 51 5.33 -12.96 1.06
CA THR A 51 4.65 -14.20 1.45
C THR A 51 4.63 -14.35 2.96
N GLU A 52 3.62 -15.05 3.46
CA GLU A 52 3.50 -15.38 4.88
C GLU A 52 3.65 -16.90 5.03
N ALA A 53 4.55 -17.33 5.91
CA ALA A 53 4.70 -18.73 6.30
C ALA A 53 5.02 -18.81 7.80
N ASN A 54 4.31 -19.67 8.52
CA ASN A 54 4.48 -19.87 9.97
C ASN A 54 4.43 -18.56 10.78
N GLY A 55 3.53 -17.64 10.42
CA GLY A 55 3.38 -16.34 11.07
C GLY A 55 4.52 -15.34 10.82
N LYS A 56 5.46 -15.68 9.91
CA LYS A 56 6.56 -14.81 9.49
C LYS A 56 6.35 -14.32 8.07
N TYR A 57 6.82 -13.10 7.81
CA TYR A 57 6.75 -12.46 6.50
C TYR A 57 8.09 -12.53 5.78
N PHE A 58 8.08 -13.07 4.57
CA PHE A 58 9.25 -13.24 3.72
C PHE A 58 9.13 -12.31 2.52
N PHE A 59 10.22 -11.60 2.22
CA PHE A 59 10.33 -10.72 1.07
C PHE A 59 10.97 -11.52 -0.06
N ASN A 60 10.20 -11.74 -1.13
CA ASN A 60 10.65 -12.46 -2.31
C ASN A 60 10.95 -11.45 -3.39
N GLU A 61 12.24 -11.23 -3.65
CA GLU A 61 12.71 -10.36 -4.71
C GLU A 61 12.58 -11.05 -6.07
N ILE A 62 12.38 -10.25 -7.12
CA ILE A 62 12.49 -10.74 -8.49
C ILE A 62 13.93 -11.19 -8.78
N PRO A 63 14.15 -12.25 -9.58
CA PRO A 63 15.49 -12.71 -9.91
C PRO A 63 16.38 -11.60 -10.50
N LYS A 64 17.66 -11.62 -10.12
CA LYS A 64 18.65 -10.66 -10.61
C LYS A 64 18.79 -10.79 -12.12
N GLY A 65 18.27 -9.82 -12.87
CA GLY A 65 18.28 -9.80 -14.34
C GLY A 65 16.91 -9.60 -14.98
N GLU A 66 15.82 -9.84 -14.24
CA GLU A 66 14.48 -9.57 -14.74
C GLU A 66 14.12 -8.08 -14.67
N LYS A 67 13.47 -7.57 -15.72
CA LYS A 67 12.97 -6.19 -15.73
C LYS A 67 11.75 -6.10 -14.82
N PRO A 68 11.74 -5.22 -13.81
CA PRO A 68 10.58 -5.05 -12.95
C PRO A 68 9.39 -4.53 -13.74
N ARG A 69 8.21 -5.02 -13.39
CA ARG A 69 6.95 -4.49 -13.94
C ARG A 69 6.72 -3.08 -13.39
N GLY A 70 6.69 -2.10 -14.30
CA GLY A 70 6.34 -0.72 -13.98
C GLY A 70 4.83 -0.49 -14.00
N ILE A 71 4.28 0.20 -13.00
CA ILE A 71 2.86 0.59 -12.96
C ILE A 71 2.77 2.10 -12.89
N ARG A 72 2.05 2.70 -13.85
CA ARG A 72 1.82 4.15 -13.90
C ARG A 72 0.92 4.57 -12.74
N LEU A 73 1.26 5.71 -12.15
CA LEU A 73 0.52 6.33 -11.06
C LEU A 73 -0.31 7.49 -11.60
N THR A 74 -1.48 7.70 -11.01
CA THR A 74 -2.27 8.90 -11.26
C THR A 74 -1.68 10.08 -10.46
N ASN A 75 -1.89 11.31 -10.91
CA ASN A 75 -1.43 12.50 -10.18
C ASN A 75 -1.98 12.56 -8.74
N LYS A 76 -3.22 12.09 -8.54
CA LYS A 76 -3.83 12.01 -7.21
C LYS A 76 -3.10 11.02 -6.30
N LEU A 77 -2.68 9.88 -6.83
CA LEU A 77 -1.89 8.90 -6.07
C LEU A 77 -0.48 9.41 -5.78
N ILE A 78 0.16 10.10 -6.73
CA ILE A 78 1.46 10.77 -6.52
C ILE A 78 1.38 11.74 -5.36
N PHE A 79 0.39 12.65 -5.38
CA PHE A 79 0.18 13.62 -4.30
C PHE A 79 -0.02 12.95 -2.92
N LEU A 80 -0.80 11.86 -2.88
CA LEU A 80 -0.99 11.09 -1.66
C LEU A 80 0.33 10.48 -1.15
N LEU A 81 1.16 9.96 -2.05
CA LEU A 81 2.45 9.35 -1.72
C LEU A 81 3.46 10.37 -1.21
N GLU A 82 3.52 11.56 -1.79
CA GLU A 82 4.37 12.66 -1.30
C GLU A 82 4.02 13.02 0.14
N LYS A 83 2.71 13.15 0.44
CA LYS A 83 2.25 13.40 1.82
C LYS A 83 2.57 12.25 2.77
N LEU A 84 2.45 11.01 2.31
CA LEU A 84 2.81 9.85 3.10
C LEU A 84 4.32 9.78 3.37
N LYS A 85 5.15 10.12 2.39
CA LYS A 85 6.61 10.20 2.53
C LYS A 85 6.99 11.26 3.55
N GLU A 86 6.44 12.47 3.44
CA GLU A 86 6.64 13.56 4.39
C GLU A 86 6.30 13.14 5.83
N GLN A 87 5.17 12.44 6.02
CA GLN A 87 4.77 11.93 7.34
C GLN A 87 5.74 10.87 7.88
N ASN A 88 6.21 9.95 7.03
CA ASN A 88 7.16 8.93 7.44
C ASN A 88 8.53 9.52 7.76
N ASP A 89 8.99 10.51 7.01
CA ASP A 89 10.25 11.20 7.28
C ASP A 89 10.19 11.94 8.62
N ARG A 90 9.08 12.64 8.91
CA ARG A 90 8.84 13.26 10.23
C ARG A 90 8.84 12.22 11.35
N ARG A 91 8.19 11.07 11.15
CA ARG A 91 8.20 9.97 12.14
C ARG A 91 9.59 9.40 12.34
N LYS A 92 10.40 9.28 11.29
CA LYS A 92 11.78 8.81 11.37
C LYS A 92 12.64 9.75 12.21
N VAL A 93 12.43 11.07 12.10
CA VAL A 93 13.11 12.06 12.96
C VAL A 93 12.73 11.86 14.44
N ILE A 94 11.45 11.61 14.73
CA ILE A 94 10.93 11.47 16.11
C ILE A 94 11.30 10.13 16.74
N LEU A 95 11.19 9.04 15.99
CA LEU A 95 11.32 7.65 16.47
C LEU A 95 12.73 7.06 16.21
N GLY A 96 13.59 7.81 15.52
CA GLY A 96 14.95 7.41 15.18
C GLY A 96 15.05 6.34 14.09
N GLU A 97 16.24 5.77 13.95
CA GLU A 97 16.58 4.82 12.89
C GLU A 97 15.82 3.49 12.95
N SER A 98 15.25 3.16 14.11
CA SER A 98 14.42 1.98 14.31
C SER A 98 13.08 2.06 13.56
N PHE A 99 12.64 3.26 13.17
CA PHE A 99 11.41 3.44 12.42
C PHE A 99 11.57 3.00 10.96
N ASN A 100 10.73 2.05 10.56
CA ASN A 100 10.65 1.56 9.19
C ASN A 100 11.99 1.11 8.60
N PRO A 101 12.65 0.10 9.22
CA PRO A 101 13.99 -0.36 8.80
C PRO A 101 13.98 -0.95 7.38
N ARG A 102 12.83 -1.37 6.88
CA ARG A 102 12.64 -1.92 5.52
C ARG A 102 12.27 -0.85 4.49
N ASN A 103 12.22 0.42 4.89
CA ASN A 103 11.89 1.54 4.02
C ASN A 103 10.59 1.35 3.22
N LEU A 104 9.57 0.75 3.85
CA LEU A 104 8.28 0.45 3.24
C LEU A 104 7.49 1.73 2.96
N VAL A 105 6.76 1.74 1.85
CA VAL A 105 5.82 2.81 1.50
C VAL A 105 4.62 2.77 2.46
N PHE A 106 4.03 1.59 2.61
CA PHE A 106 2.86 1.36 3.45
C PHE A 106 3.26 0.59 4.71
N CYS A 107 3.41 1.32 5.81
CA CYS A 107 3.72 0.77 7.13
C CYS A 107 2.74 1.31 8.19
N ASN A 108 2.67 0.64 9.33
CA ASN A 108 1.89 1.15 10.46
C ASN A 108 2.59 2.35 11.14
N SER A 109 1.98 2.90 12.19
CA SER A 109 2.53 4.03 12.96
C SER A 109 3.89 3.76 13.60
N LYS A 110 4.27 2.49 13.77
CA LYS A 110 5.58 2.05 14.30
C LYS A 110 6.58 1.70 13.19
N GLY A 111 6.21 1.87 11.92
CA GLY A 111 7.07 1.50 10.78
C GLY A 111 7.12 0.00 10.50
N SER A 112 6.25 -0.81 11.10
CA SER A 112 6.14 -2.24 10.81
C SER A 112 5.24 -2.52 9.62
N ILE A 113 5.37 -3.73 9.07
CA ILE A 113 4.54 -4.24 7.98
C ILE A 113 3.04 -4.18 8.32
N LEU A 114 2.21 -3.81 7.34
CA LEU A 114 0.76 -3.98 7.42
C LEU A 114 0.40 -5.42 7.08
N THR A 115 -0.27 -6.14 7.98
CA THR A 115 -0.59 -7.54 7.71
C THR A 115 -1.69 -7.68 6.65
N PRO A 116 -1.65 -8.73 5.80
CA PRO A 116 -2.71 -9.03 4.84
C PRO A 116 -4.10 -9.10 5.47
N ALA A 117 -4.19 -9.62 6.71
CA ALA A 117 -5.43 -9.78 7.45
C ALA A 117 -5.98 -8.44 7.97
N GLU A 118 -5.12 -7.55 8.46
CA GLU A 118 -5.53 -6.21 8.91
C GLU A 118 -6.06 -5.36 7.76
N ILE A 119 -5.40 -5.39 6.60
CA ILE A 119 -5.84 -4.66 5.41
C ILE A 119 -7.22 -5.16 4.95
N SER A 120 -7.42 -6.49 4.89
CA SER A 120 -8.72 -7.07 4.56
C SER A 120 -9.80 -6.64 5.56
N ARG A 121 -9.51 -6.67 6.87
CA ARG A 121 -10.44 -6.21 7.91
C ARG A 121 -10.76 -4.72 7.78
N ALA A 122 -9.76 -3.88 7.49
CA ALA A 122 -9.94 -2.46 7.27
C ALA A 122 -10.86 -2.18 6.08
N LEU A 123 -10.63 -2.86 4.95
CA LEU A 123 -11.49 -2.76 3.77
C LEU A 123 -12.94 -3.14 4.09
N LYS A 124 -13.17 -4.27 4.75
CA LYS A 124 -14.51 -4.72 5.16
C LYS A 124 -15.25 -3.70 6.02
N ARG A 125 -14.55 -3.07 6.98
CA ARG A 125 -15.13 -2.00 7.80
C ARG A 125 -15.54 -0.79 6.94
N CYS A 126 -14.73 -0.43 5.94
CA CYS A 126 -15.03 0.68 5.04
C CYS A 126 -16.22 0.38 4.13
N LEU A 127 -16.31 -0.84 3.59
CA LEU A 127 -17.43 -1.27 2.75
C LEU A 127 -18.75 -1.27 3.53
N LYS A 128 -18.73 -1.85 4.74
CA LYS A 128 -19.90 -1.86 5.64
C LYS A 128 -20.36 -0.44 5.97
N ALA A 129 -19.43 0.45 6.31
CA ALA A 129 -19.75 1.84 6.61
C ALA A 129 -20.21 2.64 5.38
N ALA A 130 -19.84 2.22 4.17
CA ALA A 130 -20.27 2.81 2.91
C ALA A 130 -21.58 2.20 2.37
N ASN A 131 -22.17 1.22 3.08
CA ASN A 131 -23.30 0.42 2.61
C ASN A 131 -23.06 -0.23 1.23
N LEU A 132 -21.85 -0.74 1.02
CA LEU A 132 -21.45 -1.41 -0.22
C LEU A 132 -21.35 -2.93 -0.03
N PRO A 133 -21.47 -3.72 -1.12
CA PRO A 133 -21.26 -5.16 -1.09
C PRO A 133 -19.92 -5.56 -0.48
N ASP A 134 -19.86 -6.70 0.21
CA ASP A 134 -18.59 -7.27 0.65
C ASP A 134 -17.83 -7.76 -0.58
N ILE A 135 -16.68 -7.13 -0.83
CA ILE A 135 -15.78 -7.47 -1.91
C ILE A 135 -14.40 -7.80 -1.34
N ARG A 136 -13.65 -8.63 -2.05
CA ARG A 136 -12.30 -8.99 -1.65
C ARG A 136 -11.34 -7.88 -2.06
N PHE A 137 -10.19 -7.84 -1.40
CA PHE A 137 -9.15 -6.86 -1.74
C PHE A 137 -8.68 -6.98 -3.20
N HIS A 138 -8.65 -8.19 -3.75
CA HIS A 138 -8.30 -8.37 -5.15
C HIS A 138 -9.40 -7.90 -6.11
N ASP A 139 -10.62 -7.69 -5.64
CA ASP A 139 -11.70 -7.18 -6.49
C ASP A 139 -11.57 -5.68 -6.73
N LEU A 140 -10.84 -4.96 -5.88
CA LEU A 140 -10.53 -3.53 -6.04
C LEU A 140 -9.83 -3.21 -7.38
N ARG A 141 -9.21 -4.21 -8.01
CA ARG A 141 -8.55 -4.06 -9.32
C ARG A 141 -9.52 -4.04 -10.50
N HIS A 142 -10.80 -4.37 -10.30
CA HIS A 142 -11.76 -4.40 -11.38
C HIS A 142 -12.34 -2.99 -11.60
N PRO A 143 -12.22 -2.42 -12.82
CA PRO A 143 -12.65 -1.05 -13.13
C PRO A 143 -14.17 -0.83 -13.03
N MET A 144 -14.93 -1.89 -12.74
CA MET A 144 -16.40 -1.87 -12.67
C MET A 144 -16.94 -1.45 -11.29
N LEU A 145 -16.08 -1.16 -10.33
CA LEU A 145 -16.54 -0.71 -9.01
C LEU A 145 -16.56 0.83 -8.96
N PRO A 146 -17.70 1.45 -8.61
CA PRO A 146 -17.86 2.91 -8.58
C PRO A 146 -17.15 3.50 -7.35
N PHE A 147 -15.82 3.45 -7.36
CA PHE A 147 -14.95 3.96 -6.29
C PHE A 147 -14.37 5.34 -6.58
N CYS A 148 -14.68 5.93 -7.74
CA CYS A 148 -14.34 7.30 -8.09
C CYS A 148 -15.35 8.29 -7.50
#